data_AF-A0A238HIN4-F1
#
_entry.id   AF-A0A238HIN4-F1
#
_cell.length_a   1.000
_cell.length_b   1.000
_cell.length_c   1.000
_cell.angle_alpha   90.00
_cell.angle_beta   90.00
_cell.angle_gamma   90.00
#
_symmetry.space_group_name_H-M   'P 1'
#
loop_
_entity.id
_entity.type
_entity.pdbx_description
1 polymer ?
#
loop_
_entity_poly.entity_id
_entity_poly.type
_entity_poly.pdbx_seq_one_letter_code
_entity_poly.pdbx_strand_id
1 'polypeptide(L)'
;MASLTAKPAFALIENIQSFINYFGMQNCGFLTLTFSDDVKCVYEASKRFNSFRTNFLTKVTLSYIGVYERHKSGRIHFHFVVAFHENVLFEYRNGVQVMFNHDEVKQRNYKSANKYLRSMWKLFRESVPKYGFGERGSQILPIYSEKGIARYLAKYLTKGMIDRQPRDKGFRLVRSTSGKKALLWKQVSGSFAWNAYSSKEWRKALAFHILEKANIAKFRLSRVTDFSRMGDKFKTALEKLAVMNSTNYSKIMGSLYGSNWCYKQKDLIWDDYQKFKERIERGEPLVFHYWEMGLQQYERVSYDFLTGKVSSL
;
A
#
# COMPACT_ATOMS: atom_id res chain seq x y z
N MET A 1 12.68 -10.27 -5.87
CA MET A 1 12.64 -8.97 -5.16
C MET A 1 11.68 -7.92 -5.74
N ALA A 2 10.93 -8.19 -6.81
CA ALA A 2 10.03 -7.21 -7.43
C ALA A 2 8.69 -6.92 -6.68
N SER A 3 8.36 -7.63 -5.59
CA SER A 3 6.98 -7.60 -5.05
C SER A 3 6.68 -6.55 -3.98
N LEU A 4 7.68 -6.08 -3.21
CA LEU A 4 7.44 -5.19 -2.06
C LEU A 4 7.20 -3.72 -2.46
N THR A 5 7.82 -3.26 -3.54
CA THR A 5 7.74 -1.85 -3.99
C THR A 5 6.69 -1.61 -5.06
N ALA A 6 6.25 -2.66 -5.77
CA ALA A 6 5.35 -2.54 -6.91
C ALA A 6 3.96 -1.99 -6.55
N LYS A 7 3.30 -2.50 -5.50
CA LYS A 7 1.97 -2.02 -5.12
C LYS A 7 1.99 -0.56 -4.63
N PRO A 8 2.89 -0.17 -3.70
CA PRO A 8 2.96 1.22 -3.28
C PRO A 8 3.33 2.18 -4.40
N ALA A 9 4.24 1.79 -5.31
CA ALA A 9 4.59 2.59 -6.47
C ALA A 9 3.42 2.76 -7.44
N PHE A 10 2.71 1.68 -7.76
CA PHE A 10 1.50 1.74 -8.57
C PHE A 10 0.44 2.65 -7.95
N ALA A 11 0.11 2.44 -6.67
CA ALA A 11 -0.86 3.29 -5.97
C ALA A 11 -0.44 4.77 -5.93
N LEU A 12 0.85 5.08 -5.80
CA LEU A 12 1.33 6.45 -5.86
C LEU A 12 1.17 7.05 -7.26
N ILE A 13 1.51 6.31 -8.31
CA ILE A 13 1.38 6.74 -9.71
C ILE A 13 -0.07 7.06 -10.03
N GLU A 14 -0.98 6.12 -9.79
CA GLU A 14 -2.42 6.27 -10.08
C GLU A 14 -3.02 7.46 -9.31
N ASN A 15 -2.62 7.63 -8.04
CA ASN A 15 -3.12 8.75 -7.24
C ASN A 15 -2.55 10.10 -7.66
N ILE A 16 -1.29 10.18 -8.13
CA ILE A 16 -0.74 11.43 -8.69
C ILE A 16 -1.42 11.77 -10.01
N GLN A 17 -1.65 10.78 -10.86
CA GLN A 17 -2.38 10.93 -12.11
C GLN A 17 -3.78 11.47 -11.87
N SER A 18 -4.55 10.79 -11.01
CA SER A 18 -5.88 11.26 -10.63
C SER A 18 -5.88 12.63 -9.94
N PHE A 19 -4.87 12.93 -9.11
CA PHE A 19 -4.67 14.26 -8.52
C PHE A 19 -4.56 15.35 -9.60
N ILE A 20 -3.71 15.14 -10.59
CA ILE A 20 -3.46 16.13 -11.66
C ILE A 20 -4.69 16.27 -12.56
N ASN A 21 -5.36 15.17 -12.88
CA ASN A 21 -6.59 15.20 -13.67
C ASN A 21 -7.72 15.94 -12.95
N TYR A 22 -7.82 15.78 -11.63
CA TYR A 22 -8.83 16.46 -10.82
C TYR A 22 -8.58 17.97 -10.70
N PHE A 23 -7.34 18.40 -10.42
CA PHE A 23 -7.02 19.83 -10.19
C PHE A 23 -6.65 20.59 -11.48
N GLY A 24 -6.37 19.89 -12.57
CA GLY A 24 -5.83 20.45 -13.80
C GLY A 24 -4.30 20.59 -13.75
N MET A 25 -3.62 20.16 -14.82
CA MET A 25 -2.17 20.21 -14.93
C MET A 25 -1.60 21.62 -14.76
N GLN A 26 -2.29 22.62 -15.31
CA GLN A 26 -1.89 24.02 -15.24
C GLN A 26 -1.87 24.60 -13.82
N ASN A 27 -2.63 23.99 -12.90
CA ASN A 27 -2.71 24.40 -11.49
C ASN A 27 -1.76 23.59 -10.61
N CYS A 28 -1.02 22.64 -11.17
CA CYS A 28 -0.14 21.75 -10.42
C CYS A 28 1.32 22.20 -10.50
N GLY A 29 2.01 22.17 -9.37
CA GLY A 29 3.45 22.40 -9.29
C GLY A 29 4.16 21.31 -8.50
N PHE A 30 5.43 21.11 -8.84
CA PHE A 30 6.36 20.28 -8.12
C PHE A 30 7.08 21.09 -7.04
N LEU A 31 6.82 20.76 -5.78
CA LEU A 31 7.45 21.34 -4.60
C LEU A 31 8.54 20.40 -4.09
N THR A 32 9.77 20.89 -4.08
CA THR A 32 10.88 20.26 -3.33
C THR A 32 11.14 21.07 -2.07
N LEU A 33 11.26 20.39 -0.92
CA LEU A 33 11.66 20.99 0.35
C LEU A 33 12.96 20.36 0.84
N THR A 34 13.94 21.20 1.14
CA THR A 34 15.23 20.80 1.70
C THR A 34 15.44 21.53 3.01
N PHE A 35 15.90 20.84 4.05
CA PHE A 35 16.20 21.48 5.32
C PHE A 35 17.38 22.46 5.21
N SER A 36 17.40 23.49 6.04
CA SER A 36 18.56 24.39 6.14
C SER A 36 19.72 23.69 6.88
N ASP A 37 19.38 22.86 7.86
CA ASP A 37 20.27 22.05 8.70
C ASP A 37 20.27 20.55 8.31
N ASP A 38 21.13 19.75 8.96
CA ASP A 38 21.36 18.33 8.67
C ASP A 38 20.30 17.39 9.32
N VAL A 39 19.04 17.55 8.92
CA VAL A 39 17.94 16.71 9.46
C VAL A 39 17.96 15.32 8.82
N LYS A 40 18.44 14.33 9.58
CA LYS A 40 18.49 12.91 9.19
C LYS A 40 17.38 12.04 9.81
N CYS A 41 16.73 12.52 10.86
CA CYS A 41 15.65 11.81 11.55
C CYS A 41 14.31 12.06 10.86
N VAL A 42 13.62 10.99 10.44
CA VAL A 42 12.33 11.09 9.74
C VAL A 42 11.22 11.69 10.63
N TYR A 43 11.26 11.45 11.94
CA TYR A 43 10.29 12.01 12.88
C TYR A 43 10.46 13.51 13.05
N GLU A 44 11.70 13.99 13.18
CA GLU A 44 11.97 15.42 13.25
C GLU A 44 11.61 16.11 11.93
N ALA A 45 11.98 15.52 10.79
CA ALA A 45 11.57 16.01 9.49
C ALA A 45 10.04 16.10 9.37
N SER A 46 9.31 15.09 9.89
CA SER A 46 7.85 15.10 9.93
C SER A 46 7.28 16.17 10.83
N LYS A 47 7.87 16.40 12.00
CA LYS A 47 7.41 17.40 12.96
C LYS A 47 7.45 18.79 12.32
N ARG A 48 8.58 19.12 11.68
CA ARG A 48 8.77 20.38 10.94
C ARG A 48 7.85 20.49 9.74
N PHE A 49 7.75 19.44 8.92
CA PHE A 49 6.80 19.42 7.82
C PHE A 49 5.34 19.59 8.29
N ASN A 50 4.94 18.96 9.40
CA ASN A 50 3.58 19.10 9.93
C ASN A 50 3.29 20.53 10.39
N SER A 51 4.27 21.20 11.01
CA SER A 51 4.15 22.62 11.36
C SER A 51 4.00 23.49 10.11
N PHE A 52 4.89 23.33 9.13
CA PHE A 52 4.82 24.02 7.84
C PHE A 52 3.48 23.78 7.12
N ARG A 53 3.04 22.53 7.11
CA ARG A 53 1.81 22.11 6.44
C ARG A 53 0.60 22.81 7.02
N THR A 54 0.42 22.71 8.34
CA THR A 54 -0.76 23.22 9.04
C THR A 54 -0.81 24.75 9.04
N ASN A 55 0.35 25.40 9.22
CA ASN A 55 0.40 26.84 9.41
C ASN A 55 0.51 27.63 8.10
N PHE A 56 0.96 27.00 7.01
CA PHE A 56 1.20 27.66 5.73
C PHE A 56 0.68 26.87 4.53
N LEU A 57 1.17 25.65 4.28
CA LEU A 57 0.92 24.96 3.00
C LEU A 57 -0.57 24.81 2.71
N THR A 58 -1.37 24.37 3.68
CA THR A 58 -2.82 24.16 3.48
C THR A 58 -3.63 25.45 3.38
N LYS A 59 -3.02 26.61 3.64
CA LYS A 59 -3.67 27.92 3.49
C LYS A 59 -3.48 28.49 2.09
N VAL A 60 -2.38 28.15 1.42
CA VAL A 60 -2.02 28.68 0.09
C VAL A 60 -2.19 27.66 -1.03
N THR A 61 -2.52 26.40 -0.70
CA THR A 61 -2.69 25.30 -1.67
C THR A 61 -3.99 24.54 -1.41
N LEU A 62 -4.55 23.97 -2.47
CA LEU A 62 -5.78 23.18 -2.39
C LEU A 62 -5.51 21.78 -1.80
N SER A 63 -4.41 21.16 -2.24
CA SER A 63 -4.05 19.79 -1.88
C SER A 63 -2.59 19.49 -2.25
N TYR A 64 -2.05 18.39 -1.72
CA TYR A 64 -0.72 17.88 -2.08
C TYR A 64 -0.64 16.34 -1.99
N ILE A 65 0.30 15.75 -2.73
CA ILE A 65 0.69 14.34 -2.63
C ILE A 65 2.18 14.19 -2.97
N GLY A 66 2.88 13.30 -2.27
CA GLY A 66 4.29 13.05 -2.55
C GLY A 66 4.97 12.15 -1.54
N VAL A 67 6.29 12.26 -1.49
CA VAL A 67 7.16 11.37 -0.71
C VAL A 67 8.25 12.16 -0.01
N TYR A 68 8.90 11.52 0.95
CA TYR A 68 10.22 11.95 1.38
C TYR A 68 11.30 11.04 0.77
N GLU A 69 12.47 11.59 0.51
CA GLU A 69 13.68 10.87 0.10
C GLU A 69 14.75 11.06 1.18
N ARG A 70 15.55 10.01 1.42
CA ARG A 70 16.83 10.15 2.12
C ARG A 70 17.92 10.39 1.07
N HIS A 71 18.44 11.62 1.02
CA HIS A 71 19.53 11.98 0.11
C HIS A 71 20.82 11.19 0.43
N LYS A 72 21.79 11.18 -0.49
CA LYS A 72 23.08 10.46 -0.31
C LYS A 72 23.82 10.85 0.99
N SER A 73 23.65 12.09 1.45
CA SER A 73 24.21 12.59 2.71
C SER A 73 23.44 12.15 3.97
N GLY A 74 22.35 11.40 3.81
CA GLY A 74 21.44 10.99 4.88
C GLY A 74 20.32 12.00 5.20
N ARG A 75 20.42 13.23 4.66
CA ARG A 75 19.44 14.31 4.85
C ARG A 75 18.09 13.94 4.27
N ILE A 76 17.01 14.28 4.96
CA ILE A 76 15.65 14.06 4.49
C ILE A 76 15.21 15.21 3.59
N HIS A 77 14.78 14.90 2.37
CA HIS A 77 14.15 15.83 1.45
C HIS A 77 12.67 15.47 1.29
N PHE A 78 11.82 16.43 0.97
CA PHE A 78 10.45 16.15 0.54
C PHE A 78 10.23 16.55 -0.91
N HIS A 79 9.47 15.72 -1.63
CA HIS A 79 9.08 15.93 -3.01
C HIS A 79 7.58 15.76 -3.14
N PHE A 80 6.88 16.82 -3.52
CA PHE A 80 5.42 16.88 -3.61
C PHE A 80 4.95 17.38 -4.97
N VAL A 81 3.83 16.84 -5.44
CA VAL A 81 2.92 17.56 -6.33
C VAL A 81 1.94 18.33 -5.45
N VAL A 82 1.73 19.59 -5.80
CA VAL A 82 0.89 20.54 -5.07
C VAL A 82 -0.08 21.19 -6.04
N ALA A 83 -1.34 21.28 -5.66
CA ALA A 83 -2.39 21.96 -6.42
C ALA A 83 -2.58 23.38 -5.86
N PHE A 84 -2.46 24.37 -6.73
CA PHE A 84 -2.65 25.78 -6.40
C PHE A 84 -4.05 26.26 -6.79
N HIS A 85 -4.41 27.45 -6.33
CA HIS A 85 -5.72 28.06 -6.59
C HIS A 85 -5.84 28.63 -8.00
N GLU A 86 -4.70 28.97 -8.63
CA GLU A 86 -4.65 29.55 -9.96
C GLU A 86 -3.58 28.85 -10.81
N ASN A 87 -3.62 29.14 -12.10
CA ASN A 87 -2.68 28.65 -13.10
C ASN A 87 -1.24 29.07 -12.72
N VAL A 88 -0.32 28.12 -12.70
CA VAL A 88 1.12 28.33 -12.52
C VAL A 88 1.93 28.05 -13.78
N LEU A 89 1.33 27.41 -14.78
CA LEU A 89 2.00 26.89 -15.97
C LEU A 89 2.09 27.91 -17.11
N PHE A 90 1.12 28.80 -17.26
CA PHE A 90 1.11 29.80 -18.34
C PHE A 90 0.34 31.05 -17.97
N GLU A 91 0.49 32.10 -18.76
CA GLU A 91 -0.40 33.27 -18.77
C GLU A 91 -0.54 33.81 -20.20
N TYR A 92 -1.56 34.64 -20.45
CA TYR A 92 -1.70 35.37 -21.70
C TYR A 92 -1.12 36.78 -21.54
N ARG A 93 -0.22 37.17 -22.45
CA ARG A 93 0.34 38.52 -22.54
C ARG A 93 0.01 39.08 -23.91
N ASN A 94 -0.76 40.16 -23.97
CA ASN A 94 -1.19 40.80 -25.22
C ASN A 94 -1.82 39.80 -26.22
N GLY A 95 -2.67 38.89 -25.73
CA GLY A 95 -3.31 37.84 -26.55
C GLY A 95 -2.44 36.62 -26.87
N VAL A 96 -1.14 36.62 -26.53
CA VAL A 96 -0.23 35.49 -26.78
C VAL A 96 -0.05 34.66 -25.51
N GLN A 97 -0.19 33.34 -25.63
CA GLN A 97 0.07 32.42 -24.52
C GLN A 97 1.58 32.30 -24.29
N VAL A 98 2.02 32.66 -23.08
CA VAL A 98 3.40 32.47 -22.63
C VAL A 98 3.44 31.29 -21.66
N MET A 99 4.05 30.20 -22.09
CA MET A 99 4.30 29.03 -21.27
C MET A 99 5.48 29.29 -20.33
N PHE A 100 5.41 28.75 -19.11
CA PHE A 100 6.55 28.64 -18.23
C PHE A 100 7.69 27.92 -18.96
N ASN A 101 8.95 28.29 -18.70
CA ASN A 101 10.12 27.66 -19.27
C ASN A 101 11.11 27.28 -18.16
N HIS A 102 11.34 25.98 -17.96
CA HIS A 102 12.29 25.50 -16.94
C HIS A 102 13.74 25.87 -17.25
N ASP A 103 14.12 25.93 -18.52
CA ASP A 103 15.52 26.22 -18.90
C ASP A 103 15.88 27.68 -18.67
N GLU A 104 14.92 28.60 -18.84
CA GLU A 104 15.11 30.00 -18.43
C GLU A 104 15.44 30.11 -16.94
N VAL A 105 14.71 29.37 -16.08
CA VAL A 105 14.94 29.42 -14.63
C VAL A 105 16.32 28.88 -14.25
N LYS A 106 16.83 27.87 -14.96
CA LYS A 106 18.22 27.39 -14.78
C LYS A 106 19.25 28.48 -15.08
N GLN A 107 18.94 29.35 -16.04
CA GLN A 107 19.74 30.52 -16.41
C GLN A 107 19.44 31.76 -15.56
N ARG A 108 18.68 31.63 -14.47
CA ARG A 108 18.20 32.74 -13.62
C ARG A 108 17.34 33.78 -14.36
N ASN A 109 16.75 33.37 -15.48
CA ASN A 109 15.73 34.13 -16.19
C ASN A 109 14.35 33.67 -15.72
N TYR A 110 13.54 34.61 -15.22
CA TYR A 110 12.21 34.33 -14.68
C TYR A 110 11.09 34.96 -15.52
N LYS A 111 11.40 35.39 -16.75
CA LYS A 111 10.45 36.09 -17.63
C LYS A 111 9.26 35.22 -18.00
N SER A 112 9.41 33.92 -18.18
CA SER A 112 8.29 32.99 -18.47
C SER A 112 7.41 32.66 -17.26
N ALA A 113 7.84 32.97 -16.02
CA ALA A 113 6.98 32.79 -14.86
C ALA A 113 5.77 33.73 -14.94
N ASN A 114 4.59 33.24 -14.58
CA ASN A 114 3.40 34.09 -14.52
C ASN A 114 3.34 34.86 -13.20
N LYS A 115 2.45 35.87 -13.13
CA LYS A 115 2.32 36.72 -11.94
C LYS A 115 1.99 35.91 -10.67
N TYR A 116 1.12 34.93 -10.78
CA TYR A 116 0.69 34.09 -9.66
C TYR A 116 1.83 33.18 -9.14
N LEU A 117 2.56 32.51 -10.02
CA LEU A 117 3.71 31.68 -9.65
C LEU A 117 4.79 32.51 -8.95
N ARG A 118 5.06 33.73 -9.43
CA ARG A 118 6.00 34.65 -8.76
C ARG A 118 5.55 35.05 -7.36
N SER A 119 4.25 35.29 -7.17
CA SER A 119 3.72 35.61 -5.83
C SER A 119 3.84 34.40 -4.89
N MET A 120 3.57 33.18 -5.39
CA MET A 120 3.79 31.94 -4.64
C MET A 120 5.27 31.77 -4.28
N TRP A 121 6.21 32.00 -5.21
CA TRP A 121 7.63 31.95 -4.90
C TRP A 121 8.03 32.91 -3.79
N LYS A 122 7.54 34.15 -3.82
CA LYS A 122 7.79 35.13 -2.76
C LYS A 122 7.28 34.62 -1.41
N LEU A 123 6.01 34.19 -1.35
CA LEU A 123 5.39 33.68 -0.12
C LEU A 123 6.13 32.46 0.44
N PHE A 124 6.56 31.53 -0.42
CA PHE A 124 7.30 30.36 0.01
C PHE A 124 8.69 30.75 0.52
N ARG A 125 9.45 31.62 -0.16
CA ARG A 125 10.77 32.08 0.32
C ARG A 125 10.69 32.72 1.71
N GLU A 126 9.66 33.51 1.97
CA GLU A 126 9.43 34.13 3.27
C GLU A 126 8.97 33.13 4.35
N SER A 127 8.27 32.05 3.95
CA SER A 127 7.60 31.15 4.90
C SER A 127 8.42 29.90 5.21
N VAL A 128 9.11 29.30 4.25
CA VAL A 128 9.84 28.04 4.45
C VAL A 128 10.93 28.12 5.55
N PRO A 129 11.70 29.21 5.71
CA PRO A 129 12.74 29.31 6.74
C PRO A 129 12.18 29.27 8.16
N LYS A 130 10.96 29.77 8.36
CA LYS A 130 10.24 29.76 9.66
C LYS A 130 10.00 28.35 10.19
N TYR A 131 10.11 27.32 9.34
CA TYR A 131 9.93 25.91 9.70
C TYR A 131 11.21 25.08 9.55
N GLY A 132 12.37 25.73 9.39
CA GLY A 132 13.69 25.09 9.29
C GLY A 132 14.07 24.62 7.89
N PHE A 133 13.26 24.91 6.86
CA PHE A 133 13.61 24.61 5.48
C PHE A 133 14.50 25.70 4.88
N GLY A 134 15.49 25.30 4.08
CA GLY A 134 16.38 26.24 3.41
C GLY A 134 15.68 26.94 2.25
N GLU A 135 15.82 28.26 2.18
CA GLU A 135 15.24 29.10 1.11
C GLU A 135 15.72 28.66 -0.28
N ARG A 136 17.05 28.54 -0.47
CA ARG A 136 17.65 28.14 -1.75
C ARG A 136 17.44 26.66 -2.07
N GLY A 137 17.19 25.83 -1.05
CA GLY A 137 16.99 24.39 -1.21
C GLY A 137 15.53 24.00 -1.44
N SER A 138 14.60 24.94 -1.31
CA SER A 138 13.16 24.70 -1.48
C SER A 138 12.66 25.42 -2.73
N GLN A 139 12.03 24.68 -3.63
CA GLN A 139 11.65 25.19 -4.95
C GLN A 139 10.27 24.69 -5.36
N ILE A 140 9.50 25.56 -6.02
CA ILE A 140 8.27 25.21 -6.71
C ILE A 140 8.47 25.42 -8.21
N LEU A 141 8.16 24.43 -9.02
CA LEU A 141 8.14 24.58 -10.48
C LEU A 141 6.85 23.97 -11.04
N PRO A 142 6.20 24.59 -12.03
CA PRO A 142 5.10 23.98 -12.78
C PRO A 142 5.47 22.61 -13.37
N ILE A 143 4.49 21.70 -13.44
CA ILE A 143 4.66 20.41 -14.11
C ILE A 143 4.17 20.47 -15.57
N TYR A 144 4.80 19.70 -16.46
CA TYR A 144 4.37 19.58 -17.87
C TYR A 144 3.83 18.21 -18.24
N SER A 145 4.06 17.20 -17.40
CA SER A 145 3.69 15.83 -17.71
C SER A 145 3.23 15.10 -16.47
N GLU A 146 1.96 14.74 -16.47
CA GLU A 146 1.31 13.89 -15.47
C GLU A 146 2.06 12.56 -15.29
N LYS A 147 2.29 11.84 -16.40
CA LYS A 147 3.02 10.56 -16.38
C LYS A 147 4.49 10.75 -15.97
N GLY A 148 5.12 11.82 -16.44
CA GLY A 148 6.51 12.14 -16.10
C GLY A 148 6.71 12.35 -14.61
N ILE A 149 5.89 13.21 -13.99
CA ILE A 149 6.03 13.51 -12.56
C ILE A 149 5.63 12.33 -11.66
N ALA A 150 4.61 11.55 -12.07
CA ALA A 150 4.19 10.35 -11.35
C ALA A 150 5.32 9.31 -11.29
N ARG A 151 5.98 9.04 -12.43
CA ARG A 151 7.13 8.11 -12.49
C ARG A 151 8.34 8.65 -11.71
N TYR A 152 8.58 9.95 -11.79
CA TYR A 152 9.68 10.59 -11.06
C TYR A 152 9.50 10.45 -9.54
N LEU A 153 8.30 10.67 -9.01
CA LEU A 153 8.01 10.45 -7.59
C LEU A 153 8.02 8.97 -7.18
N ALA A 154 7.56 8.07 -8.05
CA ALA A 154 7.64 6.63 -7.81
C ALA A 154 9.08 6.11 -7.70
N LYS A 155 10.03 6.73 -8.44
CA LYS A 155 11.47 6.46 -8.30
C LYS A 155 11.94 6.78 -6.89
N TYR A 156 11.56 7.93 -6.33
CA TYR A 156 11.92 8.31 -4.97
C TYR A 156 11.28 7.43 -3.90
N LEU A 157 10.02 7.02 -4.11
CA LEU A 157 9.37 6.05 -3.24
C LEU A 157 10.16 4.74 -3.19
N THR A 158 10.55 4.22 -4.36
CA THR A 158 11.27 2.95 -4.48
C THR A 158 12.63 3.04 -3.80
N LYS A 159 13.38 4.12 -4.02
CA LYS A 159 14.64 4.38 -3.30
C LYS A 159 14.43 4.43 -1.79
N GLY A 160 13.44 5.20 -1.33
CA GLY A 160 13.14 5.33 0.10
C GLY A 160 12.70 4.03 0.77
N MET A 161 12.19 3.04 0.02
CA MET A 161 11.93 1.70 0.53
C MET A 161 13.21 0.87 0.70
N ILE A 162 14.17 1.03 -0.21
CA ILE A 162 15.48 0.35 -0.16
C ILE A 162 16.34 0.95 0.96
N ASP A 163 16.39 2.28 1.04
CA ASP A 163 17.22 3.00 2.01
C ASP A 163 16.58 3.13 3.40
N ARG A 164 15.52 2.35 3.65
CA ARG A 164 14.75 2.43 4.88
C ARG A 164 15.54 1.82 6.04
N GLN A 165 15.70 2.58 7.12
CA GLN A 165 16.46 2.13 8.28
C GLN A 165 15.53 1.53 9.34
N PRO A 166 16.02 0.63 10.23
CA PRO A 166 15.20 0.07 11.31
C PRO A 166 14.55 1.13 12.21
N ARG A 167 15.24 2.25 12.42
CA ARG A 167 14.71 3.40 13.18
C ARG A 167 13.52 4.10 12.51
N ASP A 168 13.28 3.88 11.22
CA ASP A 168 12.16 4.47 10.47
C ASP A 168 10.88 3.61 10.58
N LYS A 169 10.86 2.62 11.48
CA LYS A 169 9.74 1.68 11.66
C LYS A 169 8.43 2.43 11.96
N GLY A 170 7.36 2.07 11.24
CA GLY A 170 6.04 2.69 11.40
C GLY A 170 5.87 4.03 10.68
N PHE A 171 6.94 4.62 10.13
CA PHE A 171 6.84 5.87 9.39
C PHE A 171 6.32 5.68 7.96
N ARG A 172 5.43 6.57 7.49
CA ARG A 172 4.87 6.49 6.13
C ARG A 172 5.75 7.23 5.12
N LEU A 173 6.10 6.56 4.01
CA LEU A 173 6.87 7.14 2.91
C LEU A 173 6.03 8.10 2.05
N VAL A 174 4.80 7.71 1.73
CA VAL A 174 3.86 8.55 1.00
C VAL A 174 3.11 9.46 1.96
N ARG A 175 3.01 10.73 1.59
CA ARG A 175 2.28 11.78 2.30
C ARG A 175 1.34 12.48 1.34
N SER A 176 0.14 12.80 1.80
CA SER A 176 -0.83 13.55 1.03
C SER A 176 -1.78 14.31 1.95
N THR A 177 -2.58 15.20 1.36
CA THR A 177 -3.85 15.62 1.96
C THR A 177 -4.65 14.38 2.39
N SER A 178 -5.34 14.48 3.53
CA SER A 178 -6.13 13.40 4.14
C SER A 178 -7.55 13.86 4.46
N GLY A 179 -8.43 12.93 4.81
CA GLY A 179 -9.83 13.21 5.14
C GLY A 179 -10.68 13.49 3.89
N LYS A 180 -11.80 14.22 4.07
CA LYS A 180 -12.80 14.46 3.02
C LYS A 180 -12.21 15.03 1.72
N LYS A 181 -11.25 15.96 1.82
CA LYS A 181 -10.57 16.55 0.65
C LYS A 181 -9.79 15.52 -0.19
N ALA A 182 -9.29 14.45 0.44
CA ALA A 182 -8.56 13.41 -0.28
C ALA A 182 -9.49 12.48 -1.07
N LEU A 183 -10.73 12.27 -0.59
CA LEU A 183 -11.70 11.40 -1.25
C LEU A 183 -12.11 11.89 -2.66
N LEU A 184 -11.92 13.17 -2.94
CA LEU A 184 -12.27 13.79 -4.22
C LEU A 184 -11.34 13.37 -5.37
N TRP A 185 -10.08 13.05 -5.07
CA TRP A 185 -9.06 12.78 -6.08
C TRP A 185 -8.27 11.49 -5.84
N LYS A 186 -8.32 10.90 -4.64
CA LYS A 186 -7.55 9.71 -4.31
C LYS A 186 -8.35 8.45 -4.66
N GLN A 187 -7.94 7.77 -5.73
CA GLN A 187 -8.65 6.61 -6.29
C GLN A 187 -8.15 5.27 -5.75
N VAL A 188 -6.86 5.17 -5.42
CA VAL A 188 -6.21 3.87 -5.14
C VAL A 188 -5.70 3.80 -3.71
N SER A 189 -5.99 2.69 -3.03
CA SER A 189 -5.43 2.36 -1.72
C SER A 189 -4.22 1.43 -1.85
N GLY A 190 -3.44 1.26 -0.77
CA GLY A 190 -2.40 0.22 -0.71
C GLY A 190 -2.96 -1.18 -0.45
N SER A 191 -4.25 -1.29 -0.15
CA SER A 191 -4.94 -2.52 0.26
C SER A 191 -5.57 -3.21 -0.95
N PHE A 192 -4.74 -3.60 -1.91
CA PHE A 192 -5.18 -4.39 -3.06
C PHE A 192 -4.21 -5.55 -3.32
N ALA A 193 -4.66 -6.50 -4.12
CA ALA A 193 -3.82 -7.55 -4.69
C ALA A 193 -3.98 -7.56 -6.20
N TRP A 194 -2.90 -7.91 -6.91
CA TRP A 194 -2.98 -8.14 -8.34
C TRP A 194 -3.96 -9.26 -8.64
N ASN A 195 -4.53 -9.26 -9.85
CA ASN A 195 -5.36 -10.36 -10.37
C ASN A 195 -4.58 -11.17 -11.43
N ALA A 196 -3.29 -11.33 -11.20
CA ALA A 196 -2.39 -12.12 -12.04
C ALA A 196 -2.60 -13.62 -11.82
N TYR A 197 -2.14 -14.46 -12.74
CA TYR A 197 -2.23 -15.92 -12.64
C TYR A 197 -1.75 -16.43 -11.27
N SER A 198 -0.53 -16.06 -10.84
CA SER A 198 0.03 -16.46 -9.54
C SER A 198 -0.84 -16.08 -8.33
N SER A 199 -1.47 -14.90 -8.37
CA SER A 199 -2.37 -14.47 -7.30
C SER A 199 -3.70 -15.24 -7.27
N LYS A 200 -4.18 -15.70 -8.44
CA LYS A 200 -5.36 -16.56 -8.54
C LYS A 200 -5.04 -17.95 -8.00
N GLU A 201 -3.89 -18.50 -8.37
CA GLU A 201 -3.41 -19.80 -7.87
C GLU A 201 -3.27 -19.80 -6.35
N TRP A 202 -2.70 -18.74 -5.77
CA TRP A 202 -2.64 -18.60 -4.31
C TRP A 202 -4.02 -18.61 -3.64
N ARG A 203 -5.03 -17.95 -4.24
CA ARG A 203 -6.40 -17.97 -3.71
C ARG A 203 -7.02 -19.37 -3.79
N LYS A 204 -6.72 -20.15 -4.84
CA LYS A 204 -7.14 -21.55 -4.94
C LYS A 204 -6.49 -22.40 -3.85
N ALA A 205 -5.18 -22.26 -3.64
CA ALA A 205 -4.45 -22.95 -2.57
C ALA A 205 -5.04 -22.64 -1.18
N LEU A 206 -5.32 -21.36 -0.91
CA LEU A 206 -5.95 -20.93 0.33
C LEU A 206 -7.37 -21.51 0.47
N ALA A 207 -8.18 -21.46 -0.58
CA ALA A 207 -9.53 -22.04 -0.56
C ALA A 207 -9.49 -23.55 -0.30
N PHE A 208 -8.56 -24.26 -0.95
CA PHE A 208 -8.28 -25.67 -0.73
C PHE A 208 -8.04 -25.97 0.75
N HIS A 209 -7.04 -25.31 1.32
CA HIS A 209 -6.66 -25.52 2.72
C HIS A 209 -7.79 -25.20 3.72
N ILE A 210 -8.57 -24.16 3.47
CA ILE A 210 -9.69 -23.77 4.34
C ILE A 210 -10.85 -24.77 4.24
N LEU A 211 -11.25 -25.16 3.02
CA LEU A 211 -12.37 -26.08 2.81
C LEU A 211 -12.04 -27.49 3.30
N GLU A 212 -10.83 -27.97 3.06
CA GLU A 212 -10.34 -29.25 3.56
C GLU A 212 -10.46 -29.31 5.09
N LYS A 213 -9.88 -28.33 5.80
CA LYS A 213 -9.96 -28.26 7.26
C LYS A 213 -11.38 -28.19 7.78
N ALA A 214 -12.24 -27.40 7.13
CA ALA A 214 -13.63 -27.26 7.55
C ALA A 214 -14.42 -28.56 7.38
N ASN A 215 -14.28 -29.22 6.22
CA ASN A 215 -15.04 -30.44 5.92
C ASN A 215 -14.52 -31.65 6.69
N ILE A 216 -13.21 -31.78 6.87
CA ILE A 216 -12.63 -32.81 7.76
C ILE A 216 -13.11 -32.58 9.20
N ALA A 217 -13.14 -31.34 9.69
CA ALA A 217 -13.63 -31.07 11.04
C ALA A 217 -15.12 -31.44 11.21
N LYS A 218 -15.97 -31.10 10.23
CA LYS A 218 -17.40 -31.53 10.23
C LYS A 218 -17.53 -33.05 10.26
N PHE A 219 -16.77 -33.74 9.41
CA PHE A 219 -16.77 -35.19 9.34
C PHE A 219 -16.35 -35.84 10.65
N ARG A 220 -15.33 -35.29 11.31
CA ARG A 220 -14.87 -35.79 12.61
C ARG A 220 -15.94 -35.61 13.69
N LEU A 221 -16.57 -34.44 13.75
CA LEU A 221 -17.64 -34.18 14.71
C LEU A 221 -18.86 -35.09 14.50
N SER A 222 -19.17 -35.47 13.26
CA SER A 222 -20.28 -36.39 12.99
C SER A 222 -19.97 -37.85 13.34
N ARG A 223 -18.70 -38.20 13.56
CA ARG A 223 -18.25 -39.56 13.87
C ARG A 223 -17.99 -39.79 15.36
N VAL A 224 -17.65 -38.75 16.10
CA VAL A 224 -17.39 -38.86 17.54
C VAL A 224 -18.71 -38.87 18.30
N THR A 225 -19.03 -40.00 18.93
CA THR A 225 -20.21 -40.17 19.79
C THR A 225 -19.90 -39.91 21.26
N ASP A 226 -18.63 -40.05 21.67
CA ASP A 226 -18.15 -39.79 23.03
C ASP A 226 -17.00 -38.78 23.02
N PHE A 227 -17.29 -37.58 23.55
CA PHE A 227 -16.32 -36.49 23.64
C PHE A 227 -15.51 -36.51 24.94
N SER A 228 -15.80 -37.40 25.90
CA SER A 228 -15.07 -37.49 27.18
C SER A 228 -13.58 -37.82 26.98
N ARG A 229 -13.28 -38.55 25.91
CA ARG A 229 -11.92 -38.95 25.50
C ARG A 229 -11.16 -37.85 24.76
N MET A 230 -11.81 -36.70 24.52
CA MET A 230 -11.29 -35.58 23.76
C MET A 230 -11.06 -34.39 24.70
N GLY A 231 -9.83 -33.91 24.81
CA GLY A 231 -9.55 -32.72 25.62
C GLY A 231 -10.31 -31.49 25.11
N ASP A 232 -10.85 -30.67 26.03
CA ASP A 232 -11.71 -29.52 25.72
C ASP A 232 -11.12 -28.59 24.65
N LYS A 233 -9.81 -28.30 24.75
CA LYS A 233 -9.10 -27.45 23.78
C LYS A 233 -9.20 -27.98 22.36
N PHE A 234 -9.13 -29.29 22.19
CA PHE A 234 -9.21 -29.93 20.88
C PHE A 234 -10.64 -29.95 20.35
N LYS A 235 -11.62 -30.27 21.20
CA LYS A 235 -13.04 -30.20 20.86
C LYS A 235 -13.42 -28.81 20.39
N THR A 236 -13.08 -27.78 21.17
CA THR A 236 -13.34 -26.38 20.80
C THR A 236 -12.68 -25.99 19.48
N ALA A 237 -11.47 -26.50 19.21
CA ALA A 237 -10.80 -26.23 17.94
C ALA A 237 -11.54 -26.88 16.75
N LEU A 238 -11.98 -28.13 16.89
CA LEU A 238 -12.78 -28.84 15.88
C LEU A 238 -14.11 -28.13 15.62
N GLU A 239 -14.85 -27.76 16.66
CA GLU A 239 -16.13 -27.02 16.54
C GLU A 239 -15.94 -25.71 15.77
N LYS A 240 -14.88 -24.95 16.10
CA LYS A 240 -14.54 -23.72 15.39
C LYS A 240 -14.21 -23.97 13.92
N LEU A 241 -13.42 -25.00 13.61
CA LEU A 241 -13.09 -25.34 12.23
C LEU A 241 -14.32 -25.82 11.45
N ALA A 242 -15.23 -26.56 12.07
CA ALA A 242 -16.42 -27.10 11.41
C ALA A 242 -17.40 -26.02 10.94
N VAL A 243 -17.46 -24.86 11.63
CA VAL A 243 -18.30 -23.71 11.21
C VAL A 243 -17.56 -22.74 10.27
N MET A 244 -16.35 -23.08 9.85
CA MET A 244 -15.51 -22.23 9.01
C MET A 244 -15.99 -22.21 7.55
N ASN A 245 -15.98 -21.02 6.94
CA ASN A 245 -16.39 -20.77 5.56
C ASN A 245 -15.67 -19.53 4.98
N SER A 246 -16.00 -19.16 3.73
CA SER A 246 -15.36 -18.09 2.98
C SER A 246 -15.46 -16.69 3.61
N THR A 247 -16.41 -16.44 4.51
CA THR A 247 -16.62 -15.12 5.14
C THR A 247 -16.00 -15.02 6.53
N ASN A 248 -15.78 -16.13 7.23
CA ASN A 248 -15.31 -16.14 8.62
C ASN A 248 -13.95 -16.81 8.84
N TYR A 249 -13.36 -17.47 7.83
CA TYR A 249 -12.15 -18.28 7.99
C TYR A 249 -10.98 -17.53 8.64
N SER A 250 -10.75 -16.28 8.25
CA SER A 250 -9.62 -15.51 8.79
C SER A 250 -9.76 -15.26 10.29
N LYS A 251 -11.00 -15.03 10.77
CA LYS A 251 -11.29 -14.83 12.20
C LYS A 251 -11.11 -16.13 12.98
N ILE A 252 -11.63 -17.25 12.46
CA ILE A 252 -11.52 -18.57 13.09
C ILE A 252 -10.05 -19.00 13.19
N MET A 253 -9.34 -19.01 12.06
CA MET A 253 -7.92 -19.35 12.01
C MET A 253 -7.08 -18.41 12.88
N GLY A 254 -7.40 -17.12 12.91
CA GLY A 254 -6.78 -16.13 13.78
C GLY A 254 -6.96 -16.45 15.27
N SER A 255 -8.14 -16.94 15.67
CA SER A 255 -8.41 -17.33 17.05
C SER A 255 -7.67 -18.61 17.49
N LEU A 256 -7.35 -19.49 16.54
CA LEU A 256 -6.68 -20.77 16.79
C LEU A 256 -5.16 -20.67 16.71
N TYR A 257 -4.64 -19.90 15.76
CA TYR A 257 -3.22 -19.87 15.40
C TYR A 257 -2.57 -18.48 15.46
N GLY A 258 -3.34 -17.46 15.88
CA GLY A 258 -2.91 -16.07 16.00
C GLY A 258 -3.13 -15.25 14.71
N SER A 259 -3.06 -13.91 14.82
CA SER A 259 -3.34 -12.99 13.70
C SER A 259 -2.46 -13.19 12.47
N ASN A 260 -1.26 -13.76 12.64
CA ASN A 260 -0.30 -14.02 11.58
C ASN A 260 -0.36 -15.47 11.05
N TRP A 261 -1.44 -16.21 11.33
CA TRP A 261 -1.59 -17.63 10.97
C TRP A 261 -1.29 -17.89 9.49
N CYS A 262 -1.83 -17.06 8.59
CA CYS A 262 -1.72 -17.26 7.15
C CYS A 262 -0.27 -17.06 6.68
N TYR A 263 0.45 -16.12 7.29
CA TYR A 263 1.87 -15.93 7.01
C TYR A 263 2.72 -17.11 7.52
N LYS A 264 2.43 -17.61 8.73
CA LYS A 264 3.15 -18.74 9.32
C LYS A 264 2.93 -20.06 8.56
N GLN A 265 1.74 -20.24 7.99
CA GLN A 265 1.34 -21.46 7.28
C GLN A 265 1.46 -21.33 5.75
N LYS A 266 2.00 -20.22 5.23
CA LYS A 266 1.93 -19.93 3.79
C LYS A 266 2.57 -21.00 2.91
N ASP A 267 3.69 -21.54 3.35
CA ASP A 267 4.47 -22.53 2.60
C ASP A 267 3.74 -23.88 2.64
N LEU A 268 3.25 -24.30 3.82
CA LEU A 268 2.37 -25.47 3.95
C LEU A 268 1.14 -25.39 3.03
N ILE A 269 0.40 -24.27 3.07
CA ILE A 269 -0.78 -24.05 2.21
C ILE A 269 -0.43 -24.22 0.74
N TRP A 270 0.72 -23.67 0.33
CA TRP A 270 1.17 -23.72 -1.05
C TRP A 270 1.61 -25.13 -1.45
N ASP A 271 2.45 -25.75 -0.64
CA ASP A 271 3.06 -27.05 -0.92
C ASP A 271 2.01 -28.17 -0.93
N ASP A 272 1.06 -28.15 0.01
CA ASP A 272 -0.08 -29.08 0.03
C ASP A 272 -0.93 -28.91 -1.23
N TYR A 273 -1.24 -27.67 -1.61
CA TYR A 273 -1.99 -27.41 -2.84
C TYR A 273 -1.25 -27.90 -4.09
N GLN A 274 0.06 -27.62 -4.21
CA GLN A 274 0.84 -28.08 -5.37
C GLN A 274 0.89 -29.60 -5.44
N LYS A 275 1.07 -30.29 -4.30
CA LYS A 275 1.09 -31.74 -4.22
C LYS A 275 -0.21 -32.38 -4.74
N PHE A 276 -1.35 -31.75 -4.49
CA PHE A 276 -2.66 -32.28 -4.87
C PHE A 276 -3.26 -31.64 -6.12
N LYS A 277 -2.60 -30.62 -6.70
CA LYS A 277 -3.15 -29.80 -7.79
C LYS A 277 -3.66 -30.62 -8.96
N GLU A 278 -2.84 -31.52 -9.51
CA GLU A 278 -3.22 -32.35 -10.65
C GLU A 278 -4.43 -33.24 -10.35
N ARG A 279 -4.48 -33.80 -9.13
CA ARG A 279 -5.58 -34.66 -8.69
C ARG A 279 -6.87 -33.86 -8.51
N ILE A 280 -6.77 -32.66 -7.94
CA ILE A 280 -7.89 -31.71 -7.81
C ILE A 280 -8.42 -31.33 -9.19
N GLU A 281 -7.54 -31.05 -10.16
CA GLU A 281 -7.92 -30.70 -11.53
C GLU A 281 -8.59 -31.86 -12.28
N ARG A 282 -8.24 -33.11 -11.94
CA ARG A 282 -8.89 -34.33 -12.46
C ARG A 282 -10.17 -34.73 -11.70
N GLY A 283 -10.51 -34.02 -10.62
CA GLY A 283 -11.67 -34.37 -9.77
C GLY A 283 -11.47 -35.65 -8.95
N GLU A 284 -10.22 -36.05 -8.69
CA GLU A 284 -9.92 -37.24 -7.91
C GLU A 284 -10.00 -36.96 -6.39
N PRO A 285 -10.67 -37.83 -5.60
CA PRO A 285 -10.67 -37.71 -4.15
C PRO A 285 -9.27 -37.85 -3.55
N LEU A 286 -8.95 -36.98 -2.61
CA LEU A 286 -7.69 -37.00 -1.86
C LEU A 286 -7.82 -37.95 -0.67
N VAL A 287 -6.74 -38.68 -0.35
CA VAL A 287 -6.75 -39.64 0.75
C VAL A 287 -5.91 -39.09 1.90
N PHE A 288 -6.51 -39.02 3.08
CA PHE A 288 -5.88 -38.54 4.30
C PHE A 288 -5.89 -39.64 5.36
N HIS A 289 -4.87 -39.64 6.19
CA HIS A 289 -4.72 -40.54 7.33
C HIS A 289 -4.55 -39.68 8.59
N TYR A 290 -5.35 -39.95 9.62
CA TYR A 290 -5.20 -39.27 10.91
C TYR A 290 -5.56 -40.19 12.06
N TRP A 291 -4.99 -39.91 13.24
CA TRP A 291 -5.41 -40.54 14.49
C TRP A 291 -6.65 -39.81 15.02
N GLU A 292 -7.77 -40.52 15.16
CA GLU A 292 -8.98 -39.98 15.77
C GLU A 292 -8.95 -40.21 17.30
N MET A 293 -8.78 -39.13 18.06
CA MET A 293 -8.68 -39.21 19.52
C MET A 293 -9.98 -39.70 20.17
N GLY A 294 -11.14 -39.31 19.63
CA GLY A 294 -12.43 -39.75 20.16
C GLY A 294 -12.69 -41.25 19.99
N LEU A 295 -12.14 -41.85 18.92
CA LEU A 295 -12.31 -43.27 18.59
C LEU A 295 -11.10 -44.12 19.01
N GLN A 296 -9.98 -43.51 19.38
CA GLN A 296 -8.69 -44.17 19.67
C GLN A 296 -8.22 -45.12 18.56
N GLN A 297 -8.38 -44.69 17.30
CA GLN A 297 -7.95 -45.47 16.14
C GLN A 297 -7.45 -44.59 15.00
N TYR A 298 -6.71 -45.18 14.07
CA TYR A 298 -6.36 -44.53 12.80
C TYR A 298 -7.54 -44.58 11.83
N GLU A 299 -7.91 -43.42 11.31
CA GLU A 299 -8.91 -43.29 10.25
C GLU A 299 -8.21 -43.00 8.92
N ARG A 300 -8.71 -43.66 7.88
CA ARG A 300 -8.38 -43.36 6.49
C ARG A 300 -9.62 -42.77 5.84
N VAL A 301 -9.50 -41.57 5.29
CA VAL A 301 -10.65 -40.87 4.70
C VAL A 301 -10.33 -40.41 3.28
N SER A 302 -11.35 -40.47 2.42
CA SER A 302 -11.36 -39.78 1.14
C SER A 302 -12.01 -38.41 1.29
N TYR A 303 -11.41 -37.37 0.74
CA TYR A 303 -11.98 -36.03 0.63
C TYR A 303 -12.07 -35.63 -0.84
N ASP A 304 -13.28 -35.41 -1.32
CA ASP A 304 -13.53 -34.83 -2.62
C ASP A 304 -13.59 -33.30 -2.49
N PHE A 305 -12.64 -32.62 -3.13
CA PHE A 305 -12.53 -31.18 -3.06
C PHE A 305 -13.69 -30.46 -3.77
N LEU A 306 -14.17 -31.01 -4.89
CA LEU A 306 -15.21 -30.40 -5.71
C LEU A 306 -16.57 -30.46 -5.00
N THR A 307 -16.88 -31.60 -4.39
CA THR A 307 -18.16 -31.80 -3.69
C THR A 307 -18.10 -31.44 -2.21
N GLY A 308 -16.91 -31.32 -1.64
CA GLY A 308 -16.71 -31.13 -0.21
C GLY A 308 -16.96 -32.39 0.63
N LYS A 309 -17.27 -33.53 0.00
CA LYS A 309 -17.64 -34.78 0.67
C LYS A 309 -16.41 -35.43 1.30
N VAL A 310 -16.55 -35.85 2.55
CA VAL A 310 -15.57 -36.68 3.27
C VAL A 310 -16.22 -38.03 3.59
N SER A 311 -15.54 -39.13 3.30
CA SER A 311 -16.00 -40.50 3.57
C SER A 311 -14.86 -41.32 4.19
N SER A 312 -15.15 -42.22 5.12
CA SER A 312 -14.17 -43.25 5.53
C SER A 312 -13.92 -44.23 4.38
N LEU A 313 -12.70 -44.76 4.30
CA LEU A 313 -12.25 -45.75 3.33
C LEU A 313 -11.99 -47.11 3.97
#